data_AF-A0A929HXS2-F1
#
_entry.id   AF-A0A929HXS2-F1
#
_cell.length_a   1.000
_cell.length_b   1.000
_cell.length_c   1.000
_cell.angle_alpha   90.00
_cell.angle_beta   90.00
_cell.angle_gamma   90.00
#
_symmetry.space_group_name_H-M   'P 1'
#
loop_
_entity.id
_entity.type
_entity.pdbx_description
1 polymer ?
#
loop_
_entity_poly.entity_id
_entity_poly.type
_entity_poly.pdbx_seq_one_letter_code
_entity_poly.pdbx_strand_id
1 'polypeptide(L)'
;LVIGFETEDYLLDVVFHPDLSSWELKDEDELADALKIGLYGDQKVKDIYAAAKEAIQDITSGKSPISKKWSSWVPPKARVILEMPENWDSQIMGP
;
A
#
# COMPACT_ATOMS: atom_id res chain seq x y z
N LEU A 1 -17.63 5.01 18.59
CA LEU A 1 -17.05 5.44 17.29
C LEU A 1 -16.12 4.33 16.85
N VAL A 2 -16.41 3.66 15.75
CA VAL A 2 -15.42 2.81 15.08
C VAL A 2 -14.61 3.77 14.21
N ILE A 3 -13.30 3.88 14.47
CA ILE A 3 -12.39 4.69 13.64
C ILE A 3 -11.64 3.69 12.77
N GLY A 4 -11.76 3.84 11.46
CA GLY A 4 -11.08 3.02 10.47
C GLY A 4 -10.32 3.89 9.46
N PHE A 5 -9.66 3.24 8.52
CA PHE A 5 -9.00 3.87 7.39
C PHE A 5 -9.60 3.29 6.11
N GLU A 6 -9.95 4.15 5.17
CA GLU A 6 -10.39 3.77 3.83
C GLU A 6 -9.33 4.23 2.82
N THR A 7 -9.00 3.35 1.87
CA THR A 7 -8.01 3.59 0.83
C THR A 7 -8.46 2.91 -0.45
N GLU A 8 -7.88 3.34 -1.56
CA GLU A 8 -7.99 2.67 -2.85
C GLU A 8 -6.65 2.00 -3.17
N ASP A 9 -6.71 0.84 -3.83
CA ASP A 9 -5.53 0.18 -4.40
C ASP A 9 -5.27 0.76 -5.81
N TYR A 10 -4.01 1.08 -6.10
CA TYR A 10 -3.57 1.66 -7.37
C TYR A 10 -2.80 0.68 -8.25
N LEU A 11 -2.91 -0.62 -7.96
CA LEU A 11 -2.45 -1.77 -8.75
C LEU A 11 -0.92 -1.92 -8.80
N LEU A 12 -0.16 -0.84 -8.98
CA LEU A 12 1.30 -0.92 -9.06
C LEU A 12 1.93 -1.08 -7.67
N ASP A 13 2.63 -2.20 -7.50
CA ASP A 13 3.36 -2.54 -6.29
C ASP A 13 4.87 -2.33 -6.44
N VAL A 14 5.53 -1.95 -5.35
CA VAL A 14 7.00 -1.99 -5.22
C VAL A 14 7.37 -3.04 -4.18
N VAL A 15 8.06 -4.08 -4.62
CA VAL A 15 8.47 -5.19 -3.74
C VAL A 15 9.95 -5.07 -3.44
N PHE A 16 10.29 -4.86 -2.17
CA PHE A 16 11.68 -4.87 -1.71
C PHE A 16 12.10 -6.28 -1.26
N HIS A 17 13.32 -6.68 -1.64
CA HIS A 17 13.95 -7.85 -1.04
C HIS A 17 14.10 -7.64 0.48
N PRO A 18 14.00 -8.67 1.35
CA PRO A 18 13.97 -8.50 2.81
C PRO A 18 15.18 -7.77 3.42
N ASP A 19 16.34 -7.83 2.76
CA ASP A 19 17.54 -7.11 3.19
C ASP A 19 17.63 -5.66 2.67
N LEU A 20 16.60 -5.20 1.95
CA LEU A 20 16.46 -3.89 1.30
C LEU A 20 17.56 -3.57 0.26
N SER A 21 18.27 -4.59 -0.22
CA SER A 21 19.36 -4.41 -1.21
C SER A 21 18.87 -4.17 -2.63
N SER A 22 17.65 -4.61 -2.93
CA SER A 22 17.05 -4.60 -4.24
C SER A 22 15.54 -4.49 -4.15
N TRP A 23 14.92 -4.08 -5.25
CA TRP A 23 13.49 -3.96 -5.40
C TRP A 23 13.11 -4.32 -6.83
N GLU A 24 11.84 -4.66 -7.02
CA GLU A 24 11.20 -4.84 -8.31
C GLU A 24 9.82 -4.18 -8.31
N LEU A 25 9.33 -3.84 -9.51
CA LEU A 25 7.92 -3.51 -9.69
C LEU A 25 7.13 -4.80 -9.88
N LYS A 26 5.89 -4.79 -9.39
CA LYS A 26 4.93 -5.87 -9.58
C LYS A 26 3.61 -5.27 -10.10
N ASP A 27 2.92 -6.04 -10.95
CA ASP A 27 1.61 -5.70 -11.55
C ASP A 27 1.60 -4.46 -12.46
N GLU A 28 2.72 -4.21 -13.15
CA GLU A 28 2.79 -3.18 -14.19
C GLU A 28 1.79 -3.41 -15.33
N ASP A 29 1.47 -4.68 -15.61
CA ASP A 29 0.49 -5.12 -16.59
C ASP A 29 -0.95 -4.82 -16.15
N GLU A 30 -1.27 -4.98 -14.86
CA GLU A 30 -2.60 -4.62 -14.33
C GLU A 30 -2.83 -3.10 -14.41
N LEU A 31 -1.82 -2.29 -14.09
CA LEU A 31 -1.91 -0.83 -14.27
C LEU A 31 -2.04 -0.44 -15.77
N ALA A 32 -1.35 -1.15 -16.66
CA ALA A 32 -1.47 -0.94 -18.10
C ALA A 32 -2.87 -1.31 -18.63
N ASP A 33 -3.44 -2.41 -18.13
CA ASP A 33 -4.81 -2.81 -18.46
C ASP A 33 -5.83 -1.82 -17.92
N ALA A 34 -5.64 -1.29 -16.70
CA ALA A 34 -6.48 -0.24 -16.13
C ALA A 34 -6.48 1.04 -16.99
N LEU A 35 -5.33 1.43 -17.55
CA LEU A 35 -5.26 2.50 -18.53
C LEU A 35 -6.03 2.16 -19.81
N LYS A 36 -5.81 0.97 -20.35
CA LYS A 36 -6.40 0.51 -21.61
C LYS A 36 -7.91 0.43 -21.56
N ILE A 37 -8.50 0.00 -20.44
CA ILE A 37 -9.96 -0.06 -20.25
C ILE A 37 -10.55 1.29 -19.80
N GLY A 38 -9.72 2.31 -19.58
CA GLY A 38 -10.14 3.64 -19.17
C GLY A 38 -10.53 3.75 -17.69
N LEU A 39 -10.14 2.78 -16.85
CA LEU A 39 -10.29 2.88 -15.40
C LEU A 39 -9.44 4.05 -14.86
N TYR A 40 -8.21 4.18 -15.38
CA TYR A 40 -7.34 5.32 -15.11
C TYR A 40 -6.99 6.06 -16.40
N GLY A 41 -6.84 7.38 -16.31
CA GLY A 41 -6.29 8.20 -17.39
C GLY A 41 -4.77 8.33 -17.29
N ASP A 42 -4.14 8.82 -18.37
CA ASP A 42 -2.67 8.96 -18.47
C ASP A 42 -2.05 9.71 -17.28
N GLN A 43 -2.71 10.76 -16.79
CA GLN A 43 -2.18 11.54 -15.67
C GLN A 43 -2.15 10.72 -14.38
N LYS A 44 -3.21 9.95 -14.10
CA LYS A 44 -3.28 9.11 -12.91
C LYS A 44 -2.20 8.03 -12.94
N VAL A 45 -1.98 7.40 -14.10
CA VAL A 45 -0.91 6.40 -14.29
C VAL A 45 0.46 7.02 -14.04
N LYS A 46 0.72 8.24 -14.55
CA LYS A 46 1.97 8.97 -14.28
C LYS A 46 2.16 9.25 -12.79
N ASP A 47 1.09 9.67 -12.10
CA ASP A 47 1.13 9.95 -10.67
C ASP A 47 1.42 8.68 -9.85
N ILE A 48 0.87 7.52 -10.26
CA ILE A 48 1.13 6.22 -9.64
C ILE A 48 2.60 5.83 -9.79
N TYR A 49 3.18 5.94 -10.99
CA TYR A 49 4.61 5.70 -11.19
C TYR A 49 5.50 6.70 -10.43
N ALA A 50 5.06 7.96 -10.30
CA ALA A 50 5.78 8.96 -9.51
C ALA A 50 5.78 8.60 -8.02
N ALA A 51 4.65 8.15 -7.48
CA ALA A 51 4.54 7.68 -6.10
C ALA A 51 5.42 6.44 -5.85
N ALA A 52 5.45 5.48 -6.78
CA ALA A 52 6.35 4.32 -6.70
C ALA A 52 7.83 4.76 -6.65
N LYS A 53 8.22 5.72 -7.50
CA LYS A 53 9.58 6.28 -7.51
C LYS A 53 9.93 6.98 -6.19
N GLU A 54 9.02 7.76 -5.63
CA GLU A 54 9.19 8.43 -4.34
C GLU A 54 9.36 7.41 -3.21
N ALA A 55 8.50 6.39 -3.15
CA ALA A 55 8.60 5.31 -2.18
C ALA A 55 9.95 4.57 -2.27
N ILE A 56 10.40 4.25 -3.48
CA ILE A 56 11.72 3.64 -3.72
C ILE A 56 12.85 4.54 -3.18
N GLN A 57 12.78 5.84 -3.48
CA GLN A 57 13.79 6.80 -3.03
C GLN A 57 13.82 6.94 -1.51
N ASP A 58 12.67 6.98 -0.86
CA ASP A 58 12.57 7.13 0.60
C ASP A 58 13.12 5.90 1.33
N ILE A 59 12.82 4.69 0.84
CA ILE A 59 13.33 3.44 1.42
C ILE A 59 14.83 3.31 1.19
N THR A 60 15.29 3.52 -0.05
CA THR A 60 16.72 3.37 -0.40
C THR A 60 17.61 4.44 0.23
N SER A 61 17.08 5.63 0.50
CA SER A 61 17.81 6.69 1.22
C SER A 61 17.73 6.59 2.75
N GLY A 62 17.00 5.59 3.28
CA GLY A 62 16.85 5.38 4.72
C GLY A 62 15.98 6.43 5.43
N LYS A 63 15.17 7.19 4.67
CA LYS A 63 14.23 8.19 5.21
C LYS A 63 12.86 7.59 5.57
N SER A 64 12.54 6.43 4.99
CA SER A 64 11.29 5.72 5.26
C SER A 64 11.26 5.12 6.68
N PRO A 65 10.08 5.04 7.33
CA PRO A 65 9.91 4.25 8.56
C PRO A 65 10.06 2.73 8.31
N ILE A 66 10.05 2.28 7.05
CA ILE A 66 10.31 0.90 6.66
C ILE A 66 11.78 0.57 6.96
N SER A 67 11.98 -0.49 7.75
CA SER A 67 13.30 -0.95 8.17
C SER A 67 13.27 -2.42 8.55
N LYS A 68 14.44 -3.06 8.59
CA LYS A 68 14.61 -4.46 9.02
C LYS A 68 14.09 -4.74 10.42
N LYS A 69 13.87 -3.71 11.25
CA LYS A 69 13.30 -3.86 12.60
C LYS A 69 11.87 -4.39 12.55
N TRP A 70 11.08 -3.97 11.55
CA TRP A 70 9.71 -4.45 11.36
C TRP A 70 9.66 -5.96 11.05
N SER A 71 10.67 -6.51 10.37
CA SER A 71 10.78 -7.94 10.07
C SER A 71 10.94 -8.81 11.32
N SER A 72 11.41 -8.22 12.43
CA SER A 72 11.56 -8.90 13.73
C SER A 72 10.44 -8.58 14.72
N TRP A 73 9.51 -7.70 14.35
CA TRP A 73 8.40 -7.32 15.20
C TRP A 73 7.46 -8.51 15.39
N VAL A 74 7.01 -8.72 16.63
CA VAL A 74 5.99 -9.71 16.97
C VAL A 74 4.86 -9.05 17.76
N PRO A 75 3.61 -9.46 17.53
CA PRO A 75 2.47 -8.97 18.30
C PRO A 75 2.56 -9.40 19.78
N PRO A 76 1.93 -8.65 20.71
CA PRO A 76 1.76 -9.09 22.10
C PRO A 76 1.01 -10.43 22.20
N LYS A 77 1.33 -11.26 23.21
CA LYS A 77 0.78 -12.62 23.39
C LYS A 77 -0.74 -12.67 23.59
N ALA A 78 -1.32 -11.66 24.24
CA ALA A 78 -2.75 -11.55 24.44
C ALA A 78 -3.40 -10.92 23.19
N ARG A 79 -3.43 -11.66 22.08
CA ARG A 79 -4.23 -11.24 20.93
C ARG A 79 -5.69 -11.58 21.19
N VAL A 80 -6.52 -10.54 21.23
CA VAL A 80 -7.97 -10.68 21.07
C VAL A 80 -8.24 -10.85 19.58
N ILE A 81 -8.97 -11.91 19.21
CA ILE A 81 -9.53 -12.01 17.86
C ILE A 81 -10.67 -11.00 17.83
N LEU A 82 -10.55 -9.98 16.97
CA LEU A 82 -11.61 -9.00 16.77
C LEU A 82 -12.68 -9.63 15.88
N GLU A 83 -13.94 -9.46 16.26
CA GLU A 83 -15.07 -9.83 15.41
C GLU A 83 -15.25 -8.76 14.31
N MET A 84 -15.65 -9.20 13.12
CA MET A 84 -15.99 -8.28 12.05
C MET A 84 -17.26 -7.53 12.43
N PRO A 85 -17.27 -6.18 12.44
CA PRO A 85 -18.48 -5.42 12.74
C PRO A 85 -19.58 -5.75 11.74
N GLU A 86 -20.84 -5.86 12.20
CA GLU A 86 -21.98 -6.11 11.32
C GLU A 86 -22.12 -5.04 10.21
N ASN A 87 -21.66 -3.83 10.49
CA ASN A 87 -21.72 -2.65 9.61
C ASN A 87 -20.37 -2.34 8.93
N TRP A 88 -19.55 -3.36 8.64
CA TRP A 88 -18.21 -3.19 8.07
C TRP A 88 -18.19 -2.48 6.71
N ASP A 89 -19.28 -2.56 5.94
CA ASP A 89 -19.47 -1.98 4.61
C ASP A 89 -20.18 -0.62 4.64
N SER A 90 -20.62 -0.18 5.82
CA SER A 90 -21.32 1.09 5.97
C SER A 90 -20.32 2.23 5.81
N GLN A 91 -20.61 3.16 4.90
CA GLN A 91 -19.87 4.41 4.84
C GLN A 91 -20.03 5.12 6.18
N ILE A 92 -18.96 5.15 6.98
CA ILE A 92 -18.89 6.03 8.14
C ILE A 92 -18.74 7.43 7.54
N MET A 93 -19.86 8.15 7.40
CA MET A 93 -19.79 9.59 7.16
C MET A 93 -19.00 10.20 8.31
N GLY A 94 -17.73 10.55 8.06
CA GLY A 94 -16.97 11.41 8.93
C GLY A 94 -17.66 12.78 9.06
N PRO A 95 -17.38 13.56 10.13
CA PRO A 95 -17.92 14.90 10.27
C PRO A 95 -17.56 15.81 9.10
#